data_AF-A0A7W7B2P5-F1
#
_entry.id   AF-A0A7W7B2P5-F1
#
_cell.length_a   1.000
_cell.length_b   1.000
_cell.length_c   1.000
_cell.angle_alpha   90.00
_cell.angle_beta   90.00
_cell.angle_gamma   90.00
#
_symmetry.space_group_name_H-M   'P 1'
#
loop_
_entity.id
_entity.type
_entity.pdbx_description
1 polymer ?
#
loop_
_entity_poly.entity_id
_entity_poly.type
_entity_poly.pdbx_seq_one_letter_code
_entity_poly.pdbx_strand_id
1 'polypeptide(L)'
;MPVRAPSIRMCGCVVPSGQRCQHMIARDRERKARHDQQRPSARQRGYDSKWDQARADFLKAHPRCVMCGNPSRVVDHKTPHRGDRKLFWQRSNWQALCTPCHSSRKQSQEARRC
;
A
#
# COMPACT_ATOMS: atom_id res chain seq x y z
N MET A 1 -15.32 -20.14 27.42
CA MET A 1 -14.32 -20.13 26.35
C MET A 1 -12.95 -19.86 26.97
N PRO A 2 -11.90 -20.65 26.70
CA PRO A 2 -10.59 -20.41 27.29
C PRO A 2 -10.01 -19.10 26.73
N VAL A 3 -9.85 -18.09 27.57
CA VAL A 3 -9.14 -16.87 27.20
C VAL A 3 -7.64 -17.14 27.19
N ARG A 4 -6.96 -16.73 26.12
CA ARG A 4 -5.52 -16.92 25.98
C ARG A 4 -4.80 -16.12 27.08
N ALA A 5 -3.90 -16.76 27.81
CA ALA A 5 -3.16 -16.14 28.90
C ALA A 5 -2.43 -14.86 28.44
N PRO A 6 -2.35 -13.81 29.30
CA PRO A 6 -1.53 -12.64 29.05
C PRO A 6 -0.08 -13.06 28.78
N SER A 7 0.60 -12.35 27.89
CA SER A 7 1.98 -12.70 27.51
C SER A 7 2.92 -11.57 27.91
N ILE A 8 3.99 -11.93 28.60
CA ILE A 8 5.07 -11.01 28.96
C ILE A 8 5.80 -10.66 27.67
N ARG A 9 5.91 -9.36 27.38
CA ARG A 9 6.64 -8.85 26.22
C ARG A 9 8.09 -8.58 26.58
N MET A 10 8.94 -8.43 25.56
CA MET A 10 10.36 -8.06 25.70
C MET A 10 10.62 -6.76 26.51
N CYS A 11 9.59 -5.92 26.72
CA CYS A 11 9.67 -4.72 27.54
C CYS A 11 9.20 -4.94 29.00
N GLY A 12 8.93 -6.18 29.41
CA GLY A 12 8.50 -6.52 30.77
C GLY A 12 7.01 -6.27 31.08
N CYS A 13 6.28 -5.56 30.24
CA CYS A 13 4.85 -5.31 30.46
C CYS A 13 4.01 -6.59 30.28
N VAL A 14 3.07 -6.82 31.19
CA VAL A 14 2.02 -7.84 31.06
C VAL A 14 0.82 -7.20 30.36
N VAL A 15 0.50 -7.65 29.15
CA VAL A 15 -0.65 -7.16 28.37
C VAL A 15 -1.60 -8.29 27.97
N PRO A 16 -2.91 -8.03 27.87
CA PRO A 16 -3.87 -8.99 27.34
C PRO A 16 -3.48 -9.47 25.94
N SER A 17 -3.85 -10.71 25.61
CA SER A 17 -3.65 -11.26 24.27
C SER A 17 -4.36 -10.38 23.22
N GLY A 18 -3.62 -9.94 22.20
CA GLY A 18 -4.11 -9.05 21.14
C GLY A 18 -3.88 -7.55 21.38
N GLN A 19 -3.53 -7.14 22.61
CA GLN A 19 -3.18 -5.74 22.88
C GLN A 19 -1.67 -5.47 22.75
N ARG A 20 -1.36 -4.20 22.47
CA ARG A 20 0.01 -3.70 22.36
C ARG A 20 0.29 -2.71 23.49
N CYS A 21 1.42 -2.86 24.18
CA CYS A 21 1.85 -1.91 25.20
C CYS A 21 2.35 -0.60 24.57
N GLN A 22 2.39 0.47 25.36
CA GLN A 22 2.88 1.77 24.91
C GLN A 22 4.33 1.72 24.40
N HIS A 23 5.21 0.95 25.04
CA HIS A 23 6.60 0.76 24.58
C HIS A 23 6.68 0.16 23.17
N MET A 24 5.83 -0.82 22.84
CA MET A 24 5.79 -1.39 21.50
C MET A 24 5.22 -0.39 20.49
N ILE A 25 4.18 0.35 20.87
CA ILE A 25 3.60 1.39 20.00
C ILE A 25 4.66 2.46 19.70
N ALA A 26 5.45 2.87 20.68
CA ALA A 26 6.56 3.80 20.51
C ALA A 26 7.62 3.23 19.53
N ARG A 27 8.07 1.99 19.75
CA ARG A 27 9.04 1.32 18.85
C ARG A 27 8.53 1.18 17.42
N ASP A 28 7.25 0.86 17.24
CA ASP A 28 6.62 0.76 15.92
C ASP A 28 6.54 2.13 15.24
N ARG A 29 6.20 3.19 16.00
CA ARG A 29 6.21 4.58 15.51
C ARG A 29 7.60 5.02 15.08
N GLU A 30 8.63 4.74 15.89
CA GLU A 30 10.02 5.07 15.54
C GLU A 30 10.50 4.32 14.30
N ARG A 31 10.22 3.03 14.20
CA ARG A 31 10.56 2.22 13.01
C ARG A 31 9.89 2.79 11.76
N LYS A 32 8.61 3.13 11.85
CA LYS A 32 7.86 3.76 10.77
C LYS A 32 8.45 5.13 10.41
N ALA A 33 8.77 5.96 11.40
CA ALA A 33 9.37 7.29 11.18
C ALA A 33 10.72 7.20 10.48
N ARG A 34 11.61 6.27 10.88
CA ARG A 34 12.91 6.05 10.21
C ARG A 34 12.75 5.65 8.75
N HIS A 35 11.76 4.82 8.44
CA HIS A 35 11.45 4.43 7.07
C HIS A 35 10.86 5.59 6.28
N ASP A 36 9.92 6.33 6.86
CA ASP A 36 9.25 7.46 6.21
C ASP A 36 10.22 8.64 5.98
N GLN A 37 11.24 8.84 6.82
CA GLN A 37 12.31 9.85 6.62
C GLN A 37 13.13 9.62 5.34
N GLN A 38 13.34 8.36 4.96
CA GLN A 38 14.09 7.99 3.76
C GLN A 38 13.22 7.99 2.49
N ARG A 39 11.90 8.17 2.64
CA ARG A 39 10.95 8.08 1.54
C ARG A 39 10.81 9.44 0.84
N PRO A 40 11.11 9.55 -0.46
CA PRO A 40 10.88 10.78 -1.20
C PRO A 40 9.40 11.16 -1.18
N SER A 41 9.12 12.47 -1.17
CA SER A 41 7.76 13.00 -1.19
C SER A 41 6.95 12.45 -2.38
N ALA A 42 5.62 12.42 -2.28
CA ALA A 42 4.77 11.94 -3.37
C ALA A 42 5.06 12.67 -4.69
N ARG A 43 5.29 13.98 -4.66
CA ARG A 43 5.64 14.77 -5.85
C ARG A 43 7.01 14.40 -6.41
N GLN A 44 8.01 14.19 -5.57
CA GLN A 44 9.33 13.69 -6.02
C GLN A 44 9.24 12.29 -6.64
N ARG A 45 8.26 11.47 -6.22
CA ARG A 45 8.01 10.14 -6.79
C ARG A 45 7.22 10.15 -8.11
N GLY A 46 6.80 11.32 -8.61
CA GLY A 46 6.09 11.46 -9.88
C GLY A 46 4.57 11.61 -9.76
N TYR A 47 4.02 11.69 -8.54
CA TYR A 47 2.60 11.99 -8.32
C TYR A 47 2.37 13.51 -8.33
N ASP A 48 2.49 14.11 -9.52
CA ASP A 48 2.24 15.53 -9.77
C ASP A 48 0.85 15.77 -10.39
N SER A 49 0.53 17.03 -10.72
CA SER A 49 -0.75 17.36 -11.36
C SER A 49 -0.91 16.72 -12.75
N LYS A 50 0.19 16.43 -13.46
CA LYS A 50 0.15 15.72 -14.74
C LYS A 50 -0.31 14.29 -14.53
N TRP A 51 0.13 13.65 -13.45
CA TRP A 51 -0.34 12.32 -13.07
C TRP A 51 -1.82 12.33 -12.76
N ASP A 52 -2.31 13.32 -11.99
CA ASP A 52 -3.73 13.41 -11.65
C ASP A 52 -4.62 13.51 -12.89
N GLN A 53 -4.23 14.33 -13.87
CA GLN A 53 -4.91 14.44 -15.16
C GLN A 53 -4.88 13.11 -15.92
N ALA A 54 -3.69 12.52 -16.10
CA ALA A 54 -3.54 11.29 -16.86
C ALA A 54 -4.26 10.10 -16.20
N ARG A 55 -4.31 10.07 -14.87
CA ARG A 55 -5.08 9.11 -14.08
C ARG A 55 -6.57 9.27 -14.33
N ALA A 56 -7.09 10.50 -14.31
CA ALA A 56 -8.50 10.75 -14.56
C ALA A 56 -8.92 10.30 -15.95
N ASP A 57 -8.12 10.62 -16.97
CA ASP A 57 -8.39 10.23 -18.36
C ASP A 57 -8.32 8.70 -18.54
N PHE A 58 -7.35 8.04 -17.89
CA PHE A 58 -7.23 6.59 -17.95
C PHE A 58 -8.42 5.88 -17.28
N LEU A 59 -8.90 6.38 -16.14
CA LEU A 59 -10.06 5.81 -15.44
C LEU A 59 -11.37 6.03 -16.21
N LYS A 60 -11.51 7.15 -16.94
CA LYS A 60 -12.65 7.36 -17.86
C LYS A 60 -12.66 6.33 -18.99
N ALA A 61 -11.50 6.04 -19.58
CA ALA A 61 -11.37 5.04 -20.64
C ALA A 61 -11.49 3.59 -20.12
N HIS A 62 -11.16 3.35 -18.85
CA HIS A 62 -11.18 2.02 -18.22
C HIS A 62 -12.08 2.02 -16.98
N PRO A 63 -13.41 2.10 -17.15
CA PRO A 63 -14.34 2.23 -16.03
C PRO A 63 -14.48 0.95 -15.19
N ARG A 64 -13.96 -0.18 -15.66
CA ARG A 64 -14.07 -1.49 -15.00
C ARG A 64 -12.72 -2.00 -14.50
N CYS A 65 -12.75 -2.59 -13.32
CA CYS A 65 -11.62 -3.26 -12.68
C CYS A 65 -11.20 -4.48 -13.50
N VAL A 66 -9.92 -4.55 -13.87
CA VAL A 66 -9.40 -5.66 -14.68
C VAL A 66 -9.46 -7.03 -13.97
N MET A 67 -9.58 -7.04 -12.64
CA MET A 67 -9.59 -8.27 -11.84
C MET A 67 -10.98 -8.80 -11.52
N CYS A 68 -12.01 -7.95 -11.50
CA CYS A 68 -13.34 -8.34 -11.01
C CYS A 68 -14.52 -7.64 -11.70
N GLY A 69 -14.28 -6.77 -12.69
CA GLY A 69 -15.33 -6.08 -13.45
C GLY A 69 -16.02 -4.91 -12.76
N ASN A 70 -15.92 -4.76 -11.43
CA ASN A 70 -16.51 -3.64 -10.67
C ASN A 70 -15.96 -2.27 -11.10
N PRO A 71 -16.65 -1.15 -10.81
CA PRO A 71 -16.15 0.18 -11.11
C PRO A 71 -14.72 0.41 -10.61
N SER A 72 -13.85 0.86 -11.51
CA SER A 72 -12.47 1.20 -11.19
C SER A 72 -12.41 2.53 -10.44
N ARG A 73 -11.46 2.65 -9.51
CA ARG A 73 -11.24 3.86 -8.71
C ARG A 73 -9.77 4.24 -8.62
N VAL A 74 -8.87 3.30 -8.87
CA VAL A 74 -7.44 3.49 -8.74
C VAL A 74 -6.73 2.99 -9.99
N VAL A 75 -5.64 3.67 -10.33
CA VAL A 75 -4.71 3.24 -11.38
C VAL A 75 -3.49 2.70 -10.67
N ASP A 76 -3.15 1.48 -11.01
CA ASP A 76 -2.03 0.73 -10.44
C ASP A 76 -1.00 0.43 -11.52
N HIS A 77 0.27 0.31 -11.13
CA HIS A 77 1.35 -0.10 -12.02
C HIS A 77 1.49 -1.63 -11.95
N LYS A 78 1.26 -2.33 -13.06
CA LYS A 78 1.39 -3.79 -13.17
C LYS A 78 2.75 -4.26 -12.65
N THR A 79 3.81 -3.61 -13.14
CA THR A 79 5.18 -3.76 -12.66
C THR A 79 5.55 -2.55 -11.79
N PRO A 80 5.98 -2.76 -10.53
CA PRO A 80 6.41 -1.67 -9.66
C PRO A 80 7.58 -0.91 -10.28
N HIS A 81 7.42 0.40 -10.44
CA HIS A 81 8.42 1.22 -11.13
C HIS A 81 9.72 1.43 -10.34
N ARG A 82 9.72 1.26 -9.01
CA ARG A 82 10.90 1.39 -8.11
C ARG A 82 11.76 2.66 -8.35
N GLY A 83 11.15 3.74 -8.83
CA GLY A 83 11.83 5.01 -9.15
C GLY A 83 12.11 5.23 -10.65
N ASP A 84 11.92 4.23 -11.51
CA ASP A 84 12.01 4.40 -12.96
C ASP A 84 10.85 5.25 -13.49
N ARG A 85 11.16 6.46 -13.94
CA ARG A 85 10.19 7.40 -14.49
C ARG A 85 9.62 6.95 -15.83
N LYS A 86 10.40 6.26 -16.67
CA LYS A 86 9.88 5.76 -17.95
C LYS A 86 8.83 4.70 -17.69
N LEU A 87 9.12 3.75 -16.81
CA LEU A 87 8.18 2.69 -16.43
C LEU A 87 6.95 3.23 -15.67
N PHE A 88 7.10 4.33 -14.93
CA PHE A 88 5.99 5.04 -14.30
C PHE A 88 5.00 5.63 -15.32
N TRP A 89 5.50 6.25 -16.39
CA TRP A 89 4.69 6.91 -17.43
C TRP A 89 4.26 5.98 -18.58
N GLN A 90 4.73 4.73 -18.61
CA GLN A 90 4.30 3.73 -19.58
C GLN A 90 2.84 3.33 -19.33
N ARG A 91 1.93 3.82 -20.17
CA ARG A 91 0.50 3.49 -20.11
C ARG A 91 0.20 1.99 -20.22
N SER A 92 1.03 1.24 -20.96
CA SER A 92 0.92 -0.23 -21.05
C SER A 92 1.15 -0.92 -19.69
N ASN A 93 1.93 -0.28 -18.81
CA ASN A 93 2.18 -0.73 -17.44
C ASN A 93 1.05 -0.33 -16.48
N TRP A 94 0.06 0.46 -16.90
CA TRP A 94 -1.07 0.83 -16.04
C TRP A 94 -2.19 -0.22 -16.08
N GLN A 95 -2.91 -0.35 -14.97
CA GLN A 95 -4.13 -1.13 -14.88
C GLN A 95 -5.17 -0.46 -14.00
N ALA A 96 -6.44 -0.54 -14.39
CA ALA A 96 -7.56 0.02 -13.65
C ALA A 96 -8.07 -1.01 -12.63
N LEU A 97 -8.08 -0.64 -11.35
CA LEU A 97 -8.53 -1.52 -10.27
C LEU A 97 -9.59 -0.83 -9.41
N CYS A 98 -10.43 -1.64 -8.76
CA CYS A 98 -11.25 -1.20 -7.65
C CYS A 98 -10.43 -1.23 -6.35
N THR A 99 -10.80 -0.40 -5.38
CA THR A 99 -10.10 -0.32 -4.08
C THR A 99 -9.94 -1.67 -3.38
N PRO A 100 -10.96 -2.56 -3.34
CA PRO A 100 -10.80 -3.87 -2.71
C PRO A 100 -9.76 -4.75 -3.40
N CYS A 101 -9.76 -4.82 -4.73
CA CYS A 101 -8.80 -5.65 -5.48
C CYS A 101 -7.38 -5.10 -5.39
N HIS A 102 -7.23 -3.77 -5.42
CA HIS A 102 -5.95 -3.11 -5.25
C HIS A 102 -5.34 -3.39 -3.88
N SER A 103 -6.11 -3.22 -2.79
CA SER A 103 -5.58 -3.36 -1.42
C SER A 103 -5.41 -4.81 -0.94
N SER A 104 -6.02 -5.80 -1.62
CA SER A 104 -5.96 -7.21 -1.22
C SER A 104 -5.30 -8.10 -2.27
N ARG A 105 -5.98 -8.35 -3.39
CA ARG A 105 -5.55 -9.32 -4.40
C ARG A 105 -4.23 -8.91 -5.06
N LYS A 106 -4.10 -7.64 -5.45
CA LYS A 106 -2.85 -7.12 -6.05
C LYS A 106 -1.71 -7.15 -5.05
N GLN A 107 -1.90 -6.64 -3.84
CA GLN A 107 -0.88 -6.70 -2.77
C GLN A 107 -0.44 -8.15 -2.48
N SER A 108 -1.38 -9.10 -2.43
CA SER A 108 -1.05 -10.52 -2.25
C SER A 108 -0.25 -11.10 -3.42
N GLN A 109 -0.59 -10.74 -4.66
CA GLN A 109 0.16 -11.16 -5.85
C GLN A 109 1.59 -10.60 -5.85
N GLU A 110 1.77 -9.36 -5.42
CA GLU A 110 3.10 -8.74 -5.31
C GLU A 110 3.95 -9.41 -4.24
N ALA A 111 3.36 -9.71 -3.08
CA ALA A 111 4.05 -10.38 -1.98
C ALA A 111 4.51 -11.82 -2.34
N ARG A 112 3.72 -12.53 -3.15
CA ARG A 112 4.04 -13.90 -3.62
C ARG A 112 5.11 -13.96 -4.72
N ARG A 113 5.42 -12.83 -5.35
CA ARG A 113 6.40 -12.74 -6.44
C ARG A 113 7.80 -12.34 -5.95
N CYS A 114 7.98 -12.21 -4.64
CA CYS A 114 9.23 -11.84 -3.99
C CYS A 114 9.90 -13.04 -3.33
#